data_AF-A0A0U0TKV9-F1
#
_entry.id   AF-A0A0U0TKV9-F1
#
_cell.length_a   1.000
_cell.length_b   1.000
_cell.length_c   1.000
_cell.angle_alpha   90.00
_cell.angle_beta   90.00
_cell.angle_gamma   90.00
#
_symmetry.space_group_name_H-M   'P 1'
#
loop_
_entity.id
_entity.type
_entity.pdbx_description
1 polymer ?
#
loop_
_entity_poly.entity_id
_entity_poly.type
_entity_poly.pdbx_seq_one_letter_code
_entity_poly.pdbx_strand_id
1 'polypeptide(L)'
;MGLAGTDVAVETADVALANDDLHRLLDVGDLGERAVDVIRQNYGMSIAVNAAGLLIGAGGALSPVLAAILHNASSVAVVANSSRLIRYRLDR
;
A
#
# COMPACT_ATOMS: atom_id res chain seq x y z
N MET A 1 -25.25 15.40 6.47
CA MET A 1 -24.20 16.10 5.71
C MET A 1 -23.66 17.15 6.66
N GLY A 2 -22.49 16.92 7.26
CA GLY A 2 -21.90 17.80 8.28
C GLY A 2 -21.75 19.22 7.74
N LEU A 3 -22.27 20.20 8.46
CA LEU A 3 -22.67 21.52 7.97
C LEU A 3 -21.58 22.59 8.14
N ALA A 4 -20.31 22.22 8.37
CA ALA A 4 -19.27 23.18 8.77
C ALA A 4 -18.35 23.70 7.65
N GLY A 5 -18.14 22.94 6.56
CA GLY A 5 -17.26 23.34 5.45
C GLY A 5 -18.01 23.97 4.28
N THR A 6 -17.44 25.00 3.64
CA THR A 6 -18.00 25.51 2.38
C THR A 6 -17.74 24.51 1.25
N ASP A 7 -18.60 24.50 0.22
CA ASP A 7 -18.45 23.60 -0.93
C ASP A 7 -17.08 23.79 -1.62
N VAL A 8 -16.67 25.06 -1.78
CA VAL A 8 -15.34 25.43 -2.25
C VAL A 8 -14.21 24.84 -1.39
N ALA A 9 -14.36 24.78 -0.07
CA ALA A 9 -13.34 24.20 0.80
C ALA A 9 -13.25 22.67 0.65
N VAL A 10 -14.38 22.00 0.45
CA VAL A 10 -14.42 20.55 0.23
C VAL A 10 -13.85 20.18 -1.13
N GLU A 11 -14.14 20.95 -2.17
CA GLU A 11 -13.65 20.70 -3.54
C GLU A 11 -12.14 20.96 -3.69
N THR A 12 -11.59 21.88 -2.90
CA THR A 12 -10.17 22.27 -2.98
C THR A 12 -9.25 21.48 -2.04
N ALA A 13 -9.79 20.81 -1.02
CA ALA A 13 -9.00 20.06 -0.06
C ALA A 13 -8.56 18.70 -0.63
N ASP A 14 -7.29 18.33 -0.42
CA ASP A 14 -6.78 16.98 -0.76
C ASP A 14 -7.46 15.88 0.09
N VAL A 15 -7.88 16.24 1.31
CA VAL A 15 -8.59 15.37 2.25
C VAL A 15 -9.69 16.18 2.94
N ALA A 16 -10.94 15.72 2.82
CA ALA A 16 -12.09 16.29 3.52
C ALA A 16 -12.68 15.30 4.53
N LEU A 17 -12.99 15.77 5.74
CA LEU A 17 -13.67 14.96 6.74
C LEU A 17 -15.16 14.87 6.41
N ALA A 18 -15.68 13.65 6.29
CA ALA A 18 -17.10 13.43 5.94
C ALA A 18 -18.07 13.81 7.08
N ASN A 19 -17.58 13.90 8.31
CA ASN A 19 -18.33 14.25 9.52
C ASN A 19 -17.54 15.30 10.34
N ASP A 20 -18.22 16.04 11.20
CA ASP A 20 -17.66 17.14 12.00
C ASP A 20 -16.79 16.67 13.19
N ASP A 21 -16.33 15.42 13.19
CA ASP A 21 -15.49 14.86 14.25
C ASP A 21 -14.00 15.03 13.93
N LEU A 22 -13.36 15.99 14.60
CA LEU A 22 -11.94 16.30 14.42
C LEU A 22 -11.00 15.17 14.86
N HIS A 23 -11.46 14.20 15.68
CA HIS A 23 -10.62 13.05 16.04
C HIS A 23 -10.29 12.18 14.83
N ARG A 24 -11.13 12.21 13.78
CA ARG A 24 -10.87 11.54 12.49
C ARG A 24 -9.62 12.05 11.78
N LEU A 25 -9.15 13.25 12.11
CA LEU A 25 -7.89 13.74 11.56
C LEU A 25 -6.69 12.90 12.05
N LEU A 26 -6.74 12.40 13.28
CA LEU A 26 -5.69 11.53 13.83
C LEU A 26 -5.71 10.16 13.14
N ASP A 27 -6.89 9.62 12.85
CA ASP A 27 -7.07 8.37 12.10
C ASP A 27 -6.39 8.41 10.72
N VAL A 28 -6.48 9.56 10.03
CA VAL A 28 -5.84 9.76 8.72
C VAL A 28 -4.32 9.68 8.83
N GLY A 29 -3.74 10.29 9.86
CA GLY A 29 -2.31 10.20 10.15
C GLY A 29 -1.86 8.76 10.41
N ASP A 30 -2.53 8.08 11.36
CA ASP A 30 -2.23 6.69 11.75
C ASP A 30 -2.34 5.74 10.55
N LEU A 31 -3.39 5.88 9.72
CA LEU A 31 -3.58 5.08 8.51
C LEU A 31 -2.51 5.37 7.46
N GLY A 32 -2.14 6.65 7.28
CA GLY A 32 -1.11 7.08 6.34
C GLY A 32 0.26 6.49 6.67
N GLU A 33 0.67 6.57 7.94
CA GLU A 33 1.93 5.95 8.40
C GLU A 33 1.93 4.43 8.15
N ARG A 34 0.81 3.76 8.44
CA ARG A 34 0.68 2.32 8.20
C ARG A 34 0.69 1.96 6.72
N ALA A 35 0.09 2.78 5.87
CA ALA A 35 0.14 2.60 4.43
C ALA A 35 1.58 2.71 3.91
N VAL A 36 2.34 3.70 4.38
CA VAL A 36 3.76 3.88 4.01
C VAL A 36 4.60 2.68 4.47
N ASP A 37 4.36 2.14 5.67
CA ASP A 37 5.05 0.94 6.14
C ASP A 37 4.78 -0.27 5.24
N VAL A 38 3.54 -0.47 4.83
CA VAL A 38 3.15 -1.55 3.91
C VAL A 38 3.79 -1.35 2.53
N ILE A 39 3.84 -0.10 2.03
CA ILE A 39 4.54 0.24 0.78
C ILE A 39 6.02 -0.11 0.88
N ARG A 40 6.70 0.26 1.97
CA ARG A 40 8.11 -0.06 2.20
C ARG A 40 8.37 -1.57 2.22
N GLN A 41 7.49 -2.35 2.86
CA GLN A 41 7.58 -3.82 2.87
C GLN A 41 7.42 -4.41 1.46
N ASN A 42 6.42 -3.96 0.70
CA ASN A 42 6.17 -4.42 -0.67
C ASN A 42 7.30 -4.08 -1.61
N TYR A 43 7.87 -2.88 -1.45
CA TYR A 43 9.01 -2.42 -2.22
C TYR A 43 10.26 -3.26 -1.93
N GLY A 44 10.53 -3.52 -0.65
CA GLY A 44 11.62 -4.42 -0.23
C GLY A 44 11.45 -5.84 -0.79
N MET A 45 10.23 -6.39 -0.76
CA MET A 45 9.93 -7.71 -1.34
C MET A 45 10.18 -7.73 -2.84
N SER A 46 9.70 -6.71 -3.56
CA SER A 46 9.89 -6.58 -5.02
C SER A 46 11.37 -6.51 -5.39
N ILE A 47 12.15 -5.70 -4.66
CA ILE A 47 13.60 -5.62 -4.86
C ILE A 47 14.26 -6.97 -4.60
N ALA A 48 13.92 -7.64 -3.50
CA ALA A 48 14.51 -8.92 -3.15
C ALA A 48 14.25 -10.00 -4.22
N VAL A 49 13.01 -10.10 -4.72
CA VAL A 49 12.65 -11.04 -5.78
C VAL A 49 13.37 -10.72 -7.08
N ASN A 50 13.42 -9.44 -7.47
CA ASN A 50 14.11 -9.03 -8.69
C ASN A 50 15.63 -9.26 -8.61
N ALA A 51 16.25 -8.96 -7.46
CA ALA A 51 17.67 -9.20 -7.23
C ALA A 51 17.99 -10.70 -7.25
N ALA A 52 17.17 -11.54 -6.59
CA ALA A 52 17.31 -12.99 -6.63
C ALA A 52 17.15 -13.51 -8.07
N GLY A 53 16.13 -13.06 -8.80
CA GLY A 53 15.92 -13.41 -10.20
C GLY A 53 17.11 -13.03 -11.08
N LEU A 54 17.69 -11.84 -10.88
CA LEU A 54 18.87 -11.39 -11.60
C LEU A 54 20.09 -12.28 -11.33
N LEU A 55 20.37 -12.61 -10.07
CA LEU A 55 21.50 -13.46 -9.69
C LEU A 55 21.35 -14.89 -10.26
N ILE A 56 20.16 -15.48 -10.15
CA ILE A 56 19.87 -16.82 -10.68
C ILE A 56 19.95 -16.81 -12.22
N GLY A 57 19.43 -15.75 -12.85
CA GLY A 57 19.49 -15.55 -14.30
C GLY A 57 20.92 -15.37 -14.80
N ALA A 58 21.74 -14.59 -14.10
CA ALA A 58 23.16 -14.42 -14.41
C ALA A 58 23.94 -15.75 -14.30
N GLY A 59 23.55 -16.63 -13.37
CA GLY A 59 24.07 -17.99 -13.26
C GLY A 59 23.54 -18.98 -14.31
N GLY A 60 22.66 -18.56 -15.22
CA GLY A 60 22.08 -19.39 -16.29
C GLY A 60 21.00 -20.37 -15.83
N ALA A 61 20.56 -20.30 -14.57
CA ALA A 61 19.63 -21.25 -13.97
C ALA A 61 18.15 -20.82 -14.02
N LEU A 62 17.85 -19.62 -14.53
CA LEU A 62 16.49 -19.10 -14.59
C LEU A 62 15.88 -19.27 -16.00
N SER A 63 14.95 -20.21 -16.13
CA SER A 63 14.16 -20.34 -17.37
C SER A 63 13.08 -19.25 -17.44
N PRO A 64 12.61 -18.87 -18.65
CA PRO A 64 11.54 -17.88 -18.81
C PRO A 64 10.25 -18.26 -18.07
N VAL A 65 9.92 -19.55 -18.02
CA VAL A 65 8.73 -20.06 -17.31
C VAL A 65 8.89 -19.88 -15.80
N LEU A 66 10.05 -20.22 -15.23
CA LEU A 66 10.32 -20.02 -13.81
C LEU A 66 10.32 -18.53 -13.44
N ALA A 67 10.91 -17.69 -14.29
CA ALA A 67 10.87 -16.24 -14.10
C ALA A 67 9.44 -15.70 -14.06
N ALA A 68 8.58 -16.15 -14.99
CA ALA A 68 7.17 -15.74 -15.02
C ALA A 68 6.41 -16.20 -13.76
N ILE A 69 6.63 -17.43 -13.31
CA ILE A 69 5.99 -17.94 -12.08
C ILE A 69 6.44 -17.11 -10.87
N LEU A 70 7.75 -16.90 -10.73
CA LEU A 70 8.32 -16.13 -9.61
C LEU A 70 7.77 -14.71 -9.58
N HIS A 71 7.70 -14.04 -10.73
CA HIS A 71 7.17 -12.69 -10.86
C HIS A 71 5.69 -12.63 -10.43
N ASN A 72 4.85 -13.54 -10.93
CA ASN A 72 3.43 -13.57 -10.57
C ASN A 72 3.21 -13.93 -9.10
N ALA A 73 3.98 -14.87 -8.55
CA ALA A 73 3.92 -15.23 -7.14
C ALA A 73 4.28 -14.03 -6.24
N SER A 74 5.30 -13.26 -6.63
CA SER A 74 5.67 -12.01 -5.94
C SER A 74 4.54 -10.98 -5.97
N SER A 75 3.89 -10.79 -7.13
CA SER A 75 2.74 -9.87 -7.25
C SER A 75 1.59 -10.28 -6.34
N VAL A 76 1.25 -11.56 -6.29
CA VAL A 76 0.21 -12.08 -5.38
C VAL A 76 0.59 -11.82 -3.92
N ALA A 77 1.84 -12.05 -3.54
CA ALA A 77 2.30 -11.82 -2.17
C ALA A 77 2.25 -10.34 -1.78
N VAL A 78 2.64 -9.43 -2.68
CA VAL A 78 2.51 -7.98 -2.49
C VAL A 78 1.05 -7.58 -2.31
N VAL A 79 0.14 -8.07 -3.15
CA VAL A 79 -1.31 -7.80 -3.02
C VAL A 79 -1.86 -8.36 -1.70
N ALA A 80 -1.45 -9.57 -1.31
CA ALA A 80 -1.84 -10.17 -0.05
C ALA A 80 -1.37 -9.34 1.15
N ASN A 81 -0.12 -8.84 1.14
CA ASN A 81 0.39 -7.96 2.18
C ASN A 81 -0.37 -6.62 2.22
N SER A 82 -0.64 -6.01 1.06
CA SER A 82 -1.45 -4.79 0.93
C SER A 82 -2.87 -4.96 1.49
N SER A 83 -3.48 -6.13 1.31
CA SER A 83 -4.84 -6.42 1.81
C SER A 83 -4.96 -6.29 3.34
N ARG A 84 -3.85 -6.30 4.08
CA ARG A 84 -3.85 -6.06 5.53
C ARG A 84 -4.37 -4.68 5.89
N LEU A 85 -4.17 -3.69 5.01
CA LEU A 85 -4.66 -2.32 5.22
C LEU A 85 -6.19 -2.23 5.13
N ILE A 86 -6.84 -3.09 4.33
CA ILE A 86 -8.32 -3.13 4.22
C ILE A 86 -8.96 -3.57 5.53
N ARG A 87 -8.30 -4.45 6.28
CA ARG A 87 -8.79 -4.94 7.58
C ARG A 87 -8.35 -4.04 8.73
N TYR A 88 -7.61 -2.96 8.46
CA TYR A 88 -7.18 -2.04 9.50
C TYR A 88 -8.41 -1.35 10.08
N ARG A 89 -8.60 -1.51 11.39
CA ARG A 89 -9.67 -0.87 12.12
C ARG A 89 -9.08 0.35 12.81
N LEU A 90 -9.71 1.49 12.60
CA LEU A 90 -9.43 2.70 13.35
C LEU A 90 -10.02 2.46 14.74
N ASP A 91 -9.16 2.16 15.72
CA ASP A 91 -9.57 1.76 17.07
C ASP A 91 -9.90 2.98 17.97
N ARG A 92 -10.15 4.16 17.39
CA ARG A 92 -10.50 5.38 18.11
C ARG A 92 -11.71 6.09 17.52
#